data_AF-A0A7C5NPY9-F1
#
_entry.id   AF-A0A7C5NPY9-F1
#
_cell.length_a   1.000
_cell.length_b   1.000
_cell.length_c   1.000
_cell.angle_alpha   90.00
_cell.angle_beta   90.00
_cell.angle_gamma   90.00
#
_symmetry.space_group_name_H-M   'P 1'
#
loop_
_entity.id
_entity.type
_entity.pdbx_description
1 polymer ?
#
loop_
_entity_poly.entity_id
_entity_poly.type
_entity_poly.pdbx_seq_one_letter_code
_entity_poly.pdbx_strand_id
1 'polypeptide(L)'
;MIKPANKTKSEKQRLFVTVGTSIFSNMVNWANKNNHPHLSLIETIWKELILHKASASHIDVLKQIIAEEFLIQNYQGQNKFNTQASAEIQSIQSIQNNSKWKHIVFDLHLITTDTLLSNLSAEMIQYYFQNNKYHIDNIFIQKIEGLQVHHQIRFQTLGFQHLVNYLLEKHQEDGVKALINVTGGYKAIIPVLSIVGQLLGIPLVYNYETTDELLVIQPMPLGFDWTYMELYRYFLSDLESKIIVRKDGSQTKERVFDLNKLADTKLKNFFLKEMYSIGFMEHFENTSYYKSSFLGNLLNRHIEKSYPIAAQNFGLPLEFLFYEHFLKEAFQWNGFTFSEVKHREKFSINHSHCEIDFMLSTKEKPRKQIVCELTSFGQLFVTNHYQYEFKKQLKLQVELFKTKQLQVDLYLLLLYGFKMSNDWNIIEQGMQKVWKELKKAGIQTLKIMTTDLPISQVAQSNNTNVYSAIYQKKVTQNKDLWTNHQQDTYGNPFLLLKDYKTFSIKETINV
;
A
#
# COMPACT_ATOMS: atom_id res chain seq x y z
N MET A 1 -9.70 -25.13 46.53
CA MET A 1 -9.99 -25.64 45.16
C MET A 1 -9.18 -24.82 44.17
N ILE A 2 -8.09 -25.40 43.67
CA ILE A 2 -7.27 -24.82 42.60
C ILE A 2 -8.11 -24.87 41.32
N LYS A 3 -8.42 -23.70 40.72
CA LYS A 3 -9.08 -23.65 39.41
C LYS A 3 -8.20 -24.39 38.40
N PRO A 4 -8.76 -25.28 37.58
CA PRO A 4 -7.97 -25.94 36.54
C PRO A 4 -7.42 -24.88 35.59
N ALA A 5 -6.13 -25.00 35.26
CA ALA A 5 -5.49 -24.18 34.25
C ALA A 5 -6.33 -24.24 32.96
N ASN A 6 -6.82 -23.08 32.51
CA ASN A 6 -7.40 -22.93 31.19
C ASN A 6 -6.39 -23.52 30.18
N LYS A 7 -6.78 -24.56 29.44
CA LYS A 7 -6.08 -24.97 28.23
C LYS A 7 -6.04 -23.73 27.32
N THR A 8 -4.90 -23.07 27.28
CA THR A 8 -4.61 -22.00 26.33
C THR A 8 -4.84 -22.55 24.94
N LYS A 9 -5.85 -22.03 24.25
CA LYS A 9 -6.07 -22.27 22.82
C LYS A 9 -4.75 -21.95 22.13
N SER A 10 -4.09 -22.94 21.52
CA SER A 10 -2.81 -22.74 20.85
C SER A 10 -2.95 -21.62 19.83
N GLU A 11 -2.10 -20.60 19.92
CA GLU A 11 -2.12 -19.50 18.96
C GLU A 11 -1.79 -20.07 17.57
N LYS A 12 -2.69 -19.82 16.61
CA LYS A 12 -2.58 -20.31 15.24
C LYS A 12 -1.98 -19.22 14.36
N GLN A 13 -1.06 -19.57 13.47
CA GLN A 13 -0.42 -18.65 12.53
C GLN A 13 -0.27 -19.28 11.14
N ARG A 14 -0.07 -18.47 10.11
CA ARG A 14 0.29 -18.95 8.76
C ARG A 14 1.80 -18.90 8.56
N LEU A 15 2.33 -19.95 7.93
CA LEU A 15 3.72 -20.00 7.50
C LEU A 15 3.76 -20.15 5.99
N PHE A 16 4.10 -19.06 5.28
CA PHE A 16 4.34 -19.10 3.84
C PHE A 16 5.80 -19.53 3.60
N VAL A 17 6.01 -20.59 2.83
CA VAL A 17 7.35 -21.11 2.53
C VAL A 17 7.51 -21.20 1.03
N THR A 18 8.52 -20.54 0.49
CA THR A 18 8.90 -20.69 -0.92
C THR A 18 9.65 -21.99 -1.12
N VAL A 19 9.23 -22.77 -2.11
CA VAL A 19 9.75 -24.13 -2.33
C VAL A 19 10.73 -24.16 -3.48
N GLY A 20 11.98 -24.50 -3.16
CA GLY A 20 13.05 -24.75 -4.11
C GLY A 20 13.07 -26.20 -4.55
N THR A 21 14.25 -26.65 -4.97
CA THR A 21 14.48 -28.00 -5.50
C THR A 21 15.61 -28.71 -4.76
N SER A 22 15.97 -28.21 -3.57
CA SER A 22 17.11 -28.68 -2.77
C SER A 22 16.95 -30.15 -2.36
N ILE A 23 15.72 -30.64 -2.25
CA ILE A 23 15.42 -32.04 -1.95
C ILE A 23 16.02 -32.99 -2.99
N PHE A 24 16.01 -32.62 -4.28
CA PHE A 24 16.55 -33.46 -5.36
C PHE A 24 18.07 -33.47 -5.38
N SER A 25 18.71 -32.29 -5.23
CA SER A 25 20.17 -32.23 -5.14
C SER A 25 20.69 -32.99 -3.93
N ASN A 26 20.00 -32.88 -2.79
CA ASN A 26 20.38 -33.60 -1.57
C ASN A 26 20.15 -35.10 -1.70
N MET A 27 19.07 -35.53 -2.36
CA MET A 27 18.80 -36.94 -2.66
C MET A 27 19.89 -37.53 -3.56
N VAL A 28 20.29 -36.84 -4.64
CA VAL A 28 21.35 -37.32 -5.54
C VAL A 28 22.67 -37.44 -4.80
N ASN A 29 23.03 -36.43 -3.99
CA ASN A 29 24.22 -36.47 -3.16
C ASN A 29 24.19 -37.63 -2.15
N TRP A 30 23.04 -37.89 -1.54
CA TRP A 30 22.83 -39.03 -0.64
C TRP A 30 22.96 -40.36 -1.38
N ALA A 31 22.34 -40.50 -2.55
CA ALA A 31 22.37 -41.72 -3.34
C ALA A 31 23.80 -42.06 -3.78
N ASN A 32 24.56 -41.04 -4.18
CA ASN A 32 25.97 -41.18 -4.53
C ASN A 32 26.82 -41.59 -3.30
N LYS A 33 26.69 -40.87 -2.18
CA LYS A 33 27.45 -41.16 -0.94
C LYS A 33 27.21 -42.57 -0.40
N ASN A 34 26.02 -43.14 -0.62
CA ASN A 34 25.64 -44.47 -0.13
C ASN A 34 25.75 -45.57 -1.19
N ASN A 35 26.29 -45.30 -2.38
CA ASN A 35 26.34 -46.25 -3.51
C ASN A 35 24.96 -46.89 -3.80
N HIS A 36 23.92 -46.06 -3.86
CA HIS A 36 22.55 -46.51 -4.03
C HIS A 36 22.36 -47.28 -5.34
N PRO A 37 21.69 -48.45 -5.35
CA PRO A 37 21.56 -49.31 -6.54
C PRO A 37 20.87 -48.61 -7.72
N HIS A 38 20.01 -47.62 -7.44
CA HIS A 38 19.27 -46.84 -8.44
C HIS A 38 19.87 -45.47 -8.74
N LEU A 39 21.13 -45.17 -8.38
CA LEU A 39 21.75 -43.85 -8.59
C LEU A 39 21.62 -43.35 -10.05
N SER A 40 21.93 -44.20 -11.03
CA SER A 40 21.86 -43.83 -12.45
C SER A 40 20.43 -43.48 -12.90
N LEU A 41 19.43 -44.22 -12.38
CA LEU A 41 18.02 -43.95 -12.64
C LEU A 41 17.60 -42.62 -12.00
N ILE A 42 17.97 -42.39 -10.75
CA ILE A 42 17.69 -41.14 -10.02
C ILE A 42 18.25 -39.93 -10.79
N GLU A 43 19.51 -39.99 -11.22
CA GLU A 43 20.14 -38.92 -12.02
C GLU A 43 19.44 -38.69 -13.35
N THR A 44 18.99 -39.77 -14.01
CA THR A 44 18.26 -39.70 -15.29
C THR A 44 16.92 -39.00 -15.09
N ILE A 45 16.12 -39.44 -14.11
CA ILE A 45 14.81 -38.85 -13.85
C ILE A 45 14.96 -37.37 -13.42
N TRP A 46 15.98 -37.05 -12.61
CA TRP A 46 16.22 -35.66 -12.22
C TRP A 46 16.51 -34.76 -13.42
N LYS A 47 17.34 -35.21 -14.38
CA LYS A 47 17.59 -34.49 -15.63
C LYS A 47 16.32 -34.33 -16.46
N GLU A 48 15.50 -35.37 -16.55
CA GLU A 48 14.21 -35.30 -17.26
C GLU A 48 13.24 -34.32 -16.62
N LEU A 49 13.20 -34.24 -15.29
CA LEU A 49 12.35 -33.28 -14.56
C LEU A 49 12.79 -31.83 -14.83
N ILE A 50 14.10 -31.56 -14.82
CA ILE A 50 14.66 -30.24 -15.18
C ILE A 50 14.27 -29.87 -16.62
N LEU A 51 14.28 -30.84 -17.53
CA LEU A 51 13.95 -30.65 -18.94
C LEU A 51 12.45 -30.70 -19.25
N HIS A 52 11.59 -30.90 -18.24
CA HIS A 52 10.14 -31.07 -18.41
C HIS A 52 9.75 -32.25 -19.33
N LYS A 53 10.51 -33.35 -19.28
CA LYS A 53 10.34 -34.54 -20.13
C LYS A 53 10.08 -35.84 -19.34
N ALA A 54 10.01 -35.77 -18.02
CA ALA A 54 9.80 -36.95 -17.18
C ALA A 54 8.42 -37.57 -17.43
N SER A 55 8.38 -38.91 -17.57
CA SER A 55 7.14 -39.67 -17.66
C SER A 55 6.47 -39.81 -16.29
N ALA A 56 5.16 -40.09 -16.28
CA ALA A 56 4.43 -40.34 -15.03
C ALA A 56 5.03 -41.50 -14.21
N SER A 57 5.42 -42.59 -14.87
CA SER A 57 6.04 -43.74 -14.20
C SER A 57 7.40 -43.40 -13.58
N HIS A 58 8.21 -42.59 -14.26
CA HIS A 58 9.47 -42.10 -13.67
C HIS A 58 9.22 -41.22 -12.45
N ILE A 59 8.20 -40.36 -12.49
CA ILE A 59 7.82 -39.52 -11.34
C ILE A 59 7.40 -40.39 -10.15
N ASP A 60 6.57 -41.41 -10.39
CA ASP A 60 6.08 -42.30 -9.32
C ASP A 60 7.21 -43.10 -8.67
N VAL A 61 8.13 -43.66 -9.48
CA VAL A 61 9.33 -44.35 -8.97
C VAL A 61 10.18 -43.40 -8.12
N LEU A 62 10.39 -42.17 -8.58
CA LEU A 62 11.19 -41.19 -7.84
C LEU A 62 10.51 -40.78 -6.53
N LYS A 63 9.18 -40.58 -6.53
CA LYS A 63 8.40 -40.29 -5.32
C LYS A 63 8.57 -41.40 -4.29
N GLN A 64 8.50 -42.65 -4.72
CA GLN A 64 8.66 -43.80 -3.83
C GLN A 64 10.04 -43.81 -3.18
N ILE A 65 11.11 -43.69 -3.97
CA ILE A 65 12.49 -43.64 -3.45
C ILE A 65 12.66 -42.47 -2.47
N ILE A 66 12.11 -41.29 -2.81
CA ILE A 66 12.20 -40.12 -1.93
C ILE A 66 11.48 -40.38 -0.60
N ALA A 67 10.24 -40.85 -0.65
CA ALA A 67 9.40 -41.04 0.54
C ALA A 67 9.92 -42.16 1.45
N GLU A 68 10.26 -43.31 0.87
CA GLU A 68 10.53 -44.56 1.61
C GLU A 68 12.00 -44.75 1.98
N GLU A 69 12.93 -44.11 1.27
CA GLU A 69 14.37 -44.33 1.47
C GLU A 69 15.12 -43.05 1.86
N PHE A 70 14.81 -41.93 1.22
CA PHE A 70 15.55 -40.68 1.44
C PHE A 70 15.01 -39.85 2.61
N LEU A 71 13.69 -39.66 2.69
CA LEU A 71 13.02 -38.90 3.74
C LEU A 71 12.89 -39.70 5.03
N ILE A 72 12.65 -41.00 4.92
CA ILE A 72 12.52 -41.92 6.04
C ILE A 72 13.65 -42.94 5.93
N GLN A 73 14.67 -42.79 6.75
CA GLN A 73 15.80 -43.71 6.77
C GLN A 73 15.59 -44.75 7.87
N ASN A 74 15.65 -46.03 7.51
CA ASN A 74 15.63 -47.11 8.49
C ASN A 74 17.01 -47.22 9.14
N TYR A 75 17.09 -46.91 10.43
CA TYR A 75 18.29 -47.08 11.23
C TYR A 75 18.00 -48.04 12.38
N GLN A 76 18.63 -49.21 12.34
CA GLN A 76 18.50 -50.24 13.38
C GLN A 76 17.04 -50.65 13.67
N GLY A 77 16.21 -50.74 12.63
CA GLY A 77 14.80 -51.13 12.75
C GLY A 77 13.87 -49.99 13.20
N GLN A 78 14.37 -48.75 13.31
CA GLN A 78 13.58 -47.57 13.58
C GLN A 78 13.60 -46.61 12.39
N ASN A 79 12.41 -46.13 12.02
CA ASN A 79 12.27 -45.10 10.99
C ASN A 79 12.69 -43.74 11.56
N LYS A 80 13.76 -43.16 11.01
CA LYS A 80 14.24 -41.82 11.34
C LYS A 80 14.01 -40.87 10.18
N PHE A 81 13.32 -39.77 10.45
CA PHE A 81 13.08 -38.73 9.47
C PHE A 81 14.36 -37.92 9.20
N ASN A 82 14.73 -37.79 7.92
CA ASN A 82 15.89 -37.04 7.48
C ASN A 82 15.61 -35.53 7.57
N THR A 83 16.06 -34.91 8.67
CA THR A 83 15.91 -33.47 8.91
C THR A 83 16.68 -32.61 7.92
N GLN A 84 17.73 -33.16 7.30
CA GLN A 84 18.58 -32.46 6.35
C GLN A 84 18.14 -32.64 4.89
N ALA A 85 16.99 -33.26 4.65
CA ALA A 85 16.51 -33.59 3.31
C ALA A 85 16.37 -32.35 2.41
N SER A 86 15.93 -31.21 2.94
CA SER A 86 15.79 -29.96 2.17
C SER A 86 15.98 -28.73 3.05
N ALA A 87 16.28 -27.59 2.44
CA ALA A 87 16.38 -26.30 3.15
C ALA A 87 15.05 -25.88 3.79
N GLU A 88 13.92 -26.21 3.14
CA GLU A 88 12.57 -25.97 3.64
C GLU A 88 12.28 -26.80 4.89
N ILE A 89 12.62 -28.10 4.88
CA ILE A 89 12.44 -28.98 6.05
C ILE A 89 13.26 -28.46 7.23
N GLN A 90 14.55 -28.18 7.02
CA GLN A 90 15.43 -27.66 8.06
C GLN A 90 14.91 -26.33 8.64
N SER A 91 14.54 -25.38 7.78
CA SER A 91 14.07 -24.07 8.23
C SER A 91 12.72 -24.12 8.97
N ILE A 92 11.77 -24.93 8.51
CA ILE A 92 10.49 -25.13 9.22
C ILE A 92 10.73 -25.76 10.60
N GLN A 93 11.65 -26.71 10.70
CA GLN A 93 12.05 -27.33 11.97
C GLN A 93 12.69 -26.32 12.92
N SER A 94 13.62 -25.51 12.41
CA SER A 94 14.23 -24.44 13.21
C SER A 94 13.17 -23.47 13.73
N ILE A 95 12.13 -23.14 12.92
CA ILE A 95 11.02 -22.28 13.35
C ILE A 95 10.23 -22.95 14.47
N GLN A 96 9.87 -24.22 14.31
CA GLN A 96 9.16 -25.02 15.30
C GLN A 96 9.95 -25.25 16.60
N ASN A 97 11.28 -25.18 16.56
CA ASN A 97 12.12 -25.32 17.73
C ASN A 97 12.46 -23.96 18.40
N ASN A 98 12.22 -22.84 17.70
CA ASN A 98 12.49 -21.51 18.21
C ASN A 98 11.58 -21.17 19.39
N SER A 99 12.12 -20.58 20.46
CA SER A 99 11.38 -20.24 21.67
C SER A 99 10.16 -19.35 21.43
N LYS A 100 10.18 -18.51 20.39
CA LYS A 100 9.08 -17.63 19.99
C LYS A 100 7.92 -18.36 19.31
N TRP A 101 8.18 -19.47 18.62
CA TRP A 101 7.18 -20.16 17.78
C TRP A 101 6.93 -21.63 18.13
N LYS A 102 7.67 -22.21 19.09
CA LYS A 102 7.52 -23.62 19.50
C LYS A 102 6.16 -24.02 20.05
N HIS A 103 5.32 -23.04 20.43
CA HIS A 103 3.96 -23.26 20.92
C HIS A 103 2.88 -22.88 19.89
N ILE A 104 3.30 -22.41 18.71
CA ILE A 104 2.43 -21.94 17.65
C ILE A 104 2.09 -23.10 16.72
N VAL A 105 0.80 -23.24 16.45
CA VAL A 105 0.31 -24.18 15.43
C VAL A 105 0.24 -23.46 14.09
N PHE A 106 0.85 -24.01 13.06
CA PHE A 106 0.88 -23.39 11.74
C PHE A 106 -0.08 -24.02 10.74
N ASP A 107 -0.72 -23.16 9.94
CA ASP A 107 -1.15 -23.51 8.59
C ASP A 107 0.03 -23.26 7.65
N LEU A 108 0.56 -24.34 7.08
CA LEU A 108 1.73 -24.33 6.21
C LEU A 108 1.30 -24.13 4.76
N HIS A 109 1.75 -23.04 4.15
CA HIS A 109 1.51 -22.72 2.74
C HIS A 109 2.82 -22.88 1.95
N LEU A 110 2.95 -24.00 1.24
CA LEU A 110 4.07 -24.31 0.35
C LEU A 110 3.84 -23.65 -1.01
N ILE A 111 4.61 -22.61 -1.32
CA ILE A 111 4.48 -21.80 -2.53
C ILE A 111 5.50 -22.26 -3.57
N THR A 112 5.00 -22.77 -4.69
CA THR A 112 5.82 -23.35 -5.76
C THR A 112 5.86 -22.47 -6.99
N THR A 113 6.97 -22.57 -7.72
CA THR A 113 7.07 -22.07 -9.10
C THR A 113 6.19 -22.89 -10.03
N ASP A 114 5.89 -22.36 -11.21
CA ASP A 114 5.17 -23.06 -12.27
C ASP A 114 6.08 -24.06 -13.00
N THR A 115 6.69 -24.96 -12.23
CA THR A 115 7.59 -26.02 -12.70
C THR A 115 7.22 -27.34 -12.04
N LEU A 116 7.35 -28.45 -12.79
CA LEU A 116 7.07 -29.78 -12.26
C LEU A 116 7.97 -30.10 -11.04
N LEU A 117 9.25 -29.73 -11.12
CA LEU A 117 10.25 -30.01 -10.09
C LEU A 117 9.94 -29.31 -8.75
N SER A 118 9.49 -28.05 -8.78
CA SER A 118 9.11 -27.31 -7.56
C SER A 118 7.82 -27.85 -6.94
N ASN A 119 6.83 -28.24 -7.76
CA ASN A 119 5.61 -28.88 -7.27
C ASN A 119 5.89 -30.23 -6.62
N LEU A 120 6.70 -31.06 -7.28
CA LEU A 120 7.10 -32.36 -6.72
C LEU A 120 7.88 -32.20 -5.41
N SER A 121 8.74 -31.18 -5.30
CA SER A 121 9.43 -30.86 -4.03
C SER A 121 8.42 -30.55 -2.92
N ALA A 122 7.38 -29.75 -3.20
CA ALA A 122 6.36 -29.41 -2.22
C ALA A 122 5.53 -30.62 -1.78
N GLU A 123 5.21 -31.54 -2.69
CA GLU A 123 4.53 -32.80 -2.36
C GLU A 123 5.36 -33.64 -1.39
N MET A 124 6.68 -33.74 -1.62
CA MET A 124 7.58 -34.49 -0.75
C MET A 124 7.77 -33.81 0.63
N ILE A 125 7.81 -32.48 0.68
CA ILE A 125 7.83 -31.72 1.94
C ILE A 125 6.49 -31.90 2.69
N GLN A 126 5.36 -31.86 2.00
CA GLN A 126 4.05 -32.13 2.57
C GLN A 126 4.00 -33.54 3.17
N TYR A 127 4.45 -34.54 2.42
CA TYR A 127 4.55 -35.93 2.91
C TYR A 127 5.39 -36.03 4.18
N TYR A 128 6.55 -35.34 4.24
CA TYR A 128 7.41 -35.31 5.43
C TYR A 128 6.67 -34.82 6.68
N PHE A 129 5.99 -33.67 6.58
CA PHE A 129 5.32 -33.05 7.73
C PHE A 129 3.98 -33.70 8.09
N GLN A 130 3.32 -34.40 7.16
CA GLN A 130 2.12 -35.21 7.47
C GLN A 130 2.47 -36.47 8.27
N ASN A 131 3.65 -37.05 8.03
CA ASN A 131 4.07 -38.31 8.66
C ASN A 131 4.96 -38.09 9.91
N ASN A 132 5.30 -36.85 10.25
CA ASN A 132 6.14 -36.50 11.39
C ASN A 132 5.41 -35.57 12.38
N LYS A 133 5.77 -35.62 13.66
CA LYS A 133 5.07 -34.88 14.72
C LYS A 133 5.58 -33.44 14.81
N TYR A 134 4.86 -32.51 14.19
CA TYR A 134 5.06 -31.06 14.31
C TYR A 134 3.75 -30.33 14.64
N HIS A 135 3.84 -29.09 15.12
CA HIS A 135 2.67 -28.23 15.34
C HIS A 135 2.20 -27.60 14.02
N ILE A 136 1.77 -28.45 13.08
CA ILE A 136 1.23 -28.08 11.77
C ILE A 136 -0.16 -28.71 11.66
N ASP A 137 -1.17 -27.88 11.38
CA ASP A 137 -2.57 -28.30 11.30
C ASP A 137 -2.98 -28.64 9.87
N ASN A 138 -2.70 -27.71 8.94
CA ASN A 138 -2.99 -27.87 7.52
C ASN A 138 -1.75 -27.60 6.67
N ILE A 139 -1.61 -28.31 5.56
CA ILE A 139 -0.55 -28.10 4.57
C ILE A 139 -1.16 -27.90 3.20
N PHE A 140 -0.95 -26.72 2.64
CA PHE A 140 -1.43 -26.31 1.33
C PHE A 140 -0.27 -26.20 0.35
N ILE A 141 -0.44 -26.74 -0.85
CA ILE A 141 0.50 -26.53 -1.95
C ILE A 141 -0.14 -25.53 -2.92
N GLN A 142 0.50 -24.38 -3.09
CA GLN A 142 0.06 -23.36 -4.02
C GLN A 142 1.07 -23.19 -5.15
N LYS A 143 0.67 -23.64 -6.34
CA LYS A 143 1.37 -23.30 -7.58
C LYS A 143 1.03 -21.89 -8.00
N ILE A 144 2.05 -21.06 -8.20
CA ILE A 144 1.88 -19.70 -8.72
C ILE A 144 2.12 -19.70 -10.23
N GLU A 145 1.03 -19.58 -11.00
CA GLU A 145 1.10 -19.55 -12.46
C GLU A 145 1.97 -18.38 -12.95
N GLY A 146 2.87 -18.67 -13.91
CA GLY A 146 3.77 -17.67 -14.47
C GLY A 146 5.02 -17.38 -13.63
N LEU A 147 5.09 -17.88 -12.38
CA LEU A 147 6.29 -17.79 -11.54
C LEU A 147 7.32 -18.83 -12.03
N GLN A 148 8.05 -18.54 -13.10
CA GLN A 148 9.02 -19.44 -13.74
C GLN A 148 10.30 -18.71 -14.22
N VAL A 149 11.37 -19.46 -14.46
CA VAL A 149 12.72 -18.90 -14.77
C VAL A 149 12.95 -18.75 -16.28
N HIS A 150 12.31 -19.57 -17.11
CA HIS A 150 12.59 -19.62 -18.55
C HIS A 150 11.95 -18.49 -19.35
N HIS A 151 10.97 -17.78 -18.79
CA HIS A 151 10.23 -16.72 -19.48
C HIS A 151 10.13 -15.45 -18.63
N GLN A 152 11.21 -14.64 -18.64
CA GLN A 152 11.36 -13.43 -17.83
C GLN A 152 10.13 -12.49 -17.86
N ILE A 153 9.55 -12.26 -19.04
CA ILE A 153 8.37 -11.39 -19.18
C ILE A 153 7.18 -11.96 -18.41
N ARG A 154 6.96 -13.28 -18.45
CA ARG A 154 5.82 -13.94 -17.78
C ARG A 154 6.03 -13.96 -16.27
N PHE A 155 7.28 -14.13 -15.84
CA PHE A 155 7.70 -14.02 -14.44
C PHE A 155 7.39 -12.63 -13.86
N GLN A 156 7.76 -11.57 -14.58
CA GLN A 156 7.54 -10.19 -14.14
C GLN A 156 6.07 -9.78 -14.18
N THR A 157 5.37 -10.07 -15.27
CA THR A 157 4.02 -9.55 -15.53
C THR A 157 2.89 -10.38 -14.90
N LEU A 158 3.09 -11.69 -14.69
CA LEU A 158 2.08 -12.57 -14.10
C LEU A 158 2.56 -13.19 -12.79
N GLY A 159 3.77 -13.77 -12.77
CA GLY A 159 4.27 -14.54 -11.63
C GLY A 159 4.27 -13.77 -10.32
N PHE A 160 4.86 -12.57 -10.28
CA PHE A 160 4.85 -11.73 -9.07
C PHE A 160 3.46 -11.27 -8.66
N GLN A 161 2.63 -10.89 -9.63
CA GLN A 161 1.27 -10.43 -9.35
C GLN A 161 0.44 -11.54 -8.70
N HIS A 162 0.51 -12.76 -9.23
CA HIS A 162 -0.18 -13.92 -8.69
C HIS A 162 0.35 -14.30 -7.30
N LEU A 163 1.67 -14.28 -7.08
CA LEU A 163 2.29 -14.54 -5.78
C LEU A 163 1.73 -13.60 -4.70
N VAL A 164 1.70 -12.31 -4.99
CA VAL A 164 1.28 -11.32 -3.99
C VAL A 164 -0.23 -11.28 -3.81
N ASN A 165 -1.01 -11.50 -4.86
CA ASN A 165 -2.46 -11.67 -4.70
C ASN A 165 -2.76 -12.83 -3.77
N TYR A 166 -2.08 -13.97 -3.92
CA TYR A 166 -2.22 -15.11 -3.02
C TYR A 166 -1.85 -14.75 -1.57
N LEU A 167 -0.69 -14.13 -1.35
CA LEU A 167 -0.27 -13.73 0.00
C LEU A 167 -1.24 -12.74 0.65
N LEU A 168 -1.77 -11.79 -0.13
CA LEU A 168 -2.73 -10.79 0.35
C LEU A 168 -4.08 -11.42 0.70
N GLU A 169 -4.62 -12.24 -0.19
CA GLU A 169 -5.87 -12.98 0.04
C GLU A 169 -5.75 -13.78 1.34
N LYS A 170 -4.70 -14.59 1.46
CA LYS A 170 -4.46 -15.40 2.66
C LYS A 170 -4.15 -14.58 3.90
N HIS A 171 -3.51 -13.41 3.79
CA HIS A 171 -3.27 -12.57 4.97
C HIS A 171 -4.54 -11.86 5.46
N GLN A 172 -5.49 -11.56 4.57
CA GLN A 172 -6.69 -10.78 4.90
C GLN A 172 -7.91 -11.63 5.29
N GLU A 173 -7.91 -12.93 4.99
CA GLU A 173 -9.08 -13.82 5.17
C GLU A 173 -9.67 -13.86 6.58
N ASP A 174 -8.86 -13.82 7.64
CA ASP A 174 -9.33 -14.11 9.01
C ASP A 174 -8.53 -13.41 10.12
N GLY A 175 -7.63 -12.49 9.78
CA GLY A 175 -6.78 -11.79 10.76
C GLY A 175 -5.72 -12.67 11.45
N VAL A 176 -5.50 -13.91 10.98
CA VAL A 176 -4.44 -14.78 11.49
C VAL A 176 -3.07 -14.24 11.07
N LYS A 177 -2.16 -14.11 12.06
CA LYS A 177 -0.79 -13.62 11.83
C LYS A 177 -0.03 -14.55 10.88
N ALA A 178 0.89 -13.98 10.13
CA ALA A 178 1.68 -14.71 9.15
C ALA A 178 3.19 -14.55 9.38
N LEU A 179 3.95 -15.50 8.85
CA LEU A 179 5.39 -15.45 8.63
C LEU A 179 5.70 -15.81 7.17
N ILE A 180 6.74 -15.19 6.60
CA ILE A 180 7.27 -15.58 5.29
C ILE A 180 8.66 -16.17 5.48
N ASN A 181 8.80 -17.47 5.23
CA ASN A 181 10.08 -18.16 5.19
C ASN A 181 10.65 -18.10 3.76
N VAL A 182 11.76 -17.37 3.60
CA VAL A 182 12.48 -17.16 2.34
C VAL A 182 13.79 -17.96 2.26
N THR A 183 13.96 -18.98 3.11
CA THR A 183 15.17 -19.83 3.12
C THR A 183 15.32 -20.60 1.82
N GLY A 184 14.23 -21.25 1.37
CA GLY A 184 14.18 -22.04 0.15
C GLY A 184 13.57 -21.28 -1.02
N GLY A 185 13.55 -21.91 -2.19
CA GLY A 185 12.89 -21.35 -3.37
C GLY A 185 13.77 -20.50 -4.27
N TYR A 186 13.11 -19.90 -5.26
CA TYR A 186 13.78 -19.16 -6.32
C TYR A 186 14.25 -17.79 -5.83
N LYS A 187 15.57 -17.61 -5.69
CA LYS A 187 16.18 -16.41 -5.04
C LYS A 187 15.72 -15.07 -5.62
N ALA A 188 15.30 -15.01 -6.88
CA ALA A 188 14.79 -13.77 -7.49
C ALA A 188 13.49 -13.24 -6.86
N ILE A 189 12.75 -14.05 -6.10
CA ILE A 189 11.53 -13.61 -5.42
C ILE A 189 11.79 -12.98 -4.05
N ILE A 190 12.97 -13.19 -3.45
CA ILE A 190 13.29 -12.73 -2.09
C ILE A 190 13.19 -11.21 -1.95
N PRO A 191 13.72 -10.37 -2.88
CA PRO A 191 13.57 -8.91 -2.76
C PRO A 191 12.11 -8.47 -2.79
N VAL A 192 11.28 -9.10 -3.64
CA VAL A 192 9.85 -8.81 -3.73
C VAL A 192 9.12 -9.22 -2.45
N LEU A 193 9.38 -10.43 -1.94
CA LEU A 193 8.81 -10.88 -0.66
C LEU A 193 9.26 -10.02 0.51
N SER A 194 10.48 -9.47 0.47
CA SER A 194 10.97 -8.52 1.48
C SER A 194 10.14 -7.25 1.47
N ILE A 195 9.90 -6.64 0.30
CA ILE A 195 9.04 -5.46 0.16
C ILE A 195 7.61 -5.77 0.62
N VAL A 196 7.06 -6.91 0.21
CA VAL A 196 5.71 -7.35 0.60
C VAL A 196 5.61 -7.53 2.12
N GLY A 197 6.57 -8.21 2.75
CA GLY A 197 6.56 -8.42 4.19
C GLY A 197 6.66 -7.10 4.96
N GLN A 198 7.51 -6.17 4.52
CA GLN A 198 7.58 -4.83 5.11
C GLN A 198 6.25 -4.07 4.96
N LEU A 199 5.65 -4.08 3.77
CA LEU A 199 4.40 -3.37 3.49
C LEU A 199 3.17 -3.93 4.21
N LEU A 200 3.15 -5.25 4.43
CA LEU A 200 2.04 -5.95 5.08
C LEU A 200 2.25 -6.15 6.58
N GLY A 201 3.41 -5.76 7.12
CA GLY A 201 3.72 -6.00 8.53
C GLY A 201 3.93 -7.49 8.84
N ILE A 202 4.41 -8.28 7.86
CA ILE A 202 4.66 -9.71 8.00
C ILE A 202 6.17 -9.94 8.20
N PRO A 203 6.61 -10.55 9.32
CA PRO A 203 8.01 -10.89 9.53
C PRO A 203 8.54 -11.87 8.48
N LEU A 204 9.77 -11.63 8.01
CA LEU A 204 10.50 -12.58 7.18
C LEU A 204 11.45 -13.42 8.02
N VAL A 205 11.55 -14.70 7.67
CA VAL A 205 12.47 -15.66 8.29
C VAL A 205 13.38 -16.25 7.23
N TYR A 206 14.66 -16.36 7.57
CA TYR A 206 15.69 -16.98 6.75
C TYR A 206 16.60 -17.81 7.65
N ASN A 207 16.82 -19.08 7.31
CA ASN A 207 17.79 -19.92 8.00
C ASN A 207 19.16 -19.74 7.33
N TYR A 208 20.20 -19.44 8.12
CA TYR A 208 21.53 -19.29 7.58
C TYR A 208 22.08 -20.68 7.16
N GLU A 209 22.65 -20.81 5.97
CA GLU A 209 23.08 -22.14 5.47
C GLU A 209 24.25 -22.75 6.27
N THR A 210 25.01 -21.92 7.01
CA THR A 210 26.22 -22.35 7.73
C THR A 210 26.09 -22.38 9.26
N THR A 211 25.03 -21.79 9.81
CA THR A 211 24.72 -21.82 11.24
C THR A 211 23.25 -22.21 11.34
N ASP A 212 22.86 -23.14 12.21
CA ASP A 212 21.44 -23.52 12.42
C ASP A 212 20.60 -22.39 13.06
N GLU A 213 21.02 -21.14 12.87
CA GLU A 213 20.43 -19.93 13.39
C GLU A 213 19.40 -19.33 12.43
N LEU A 214 18.24 -19.02 12.99
CA LEU A 214 17.18 -18.31 12.29
C LEU A 214 17.42 -16.80 12.36
N LEU A 215 17.61 -16.19 11.19
CA LEU A 215 17.49 -14.74 11.03
C LEU A 215 16.03 -14.36 10.87
N VAL A 216 15.58 -13.41 11.69
CA VAL A 216 14.21 -12.89 11.65
C VAL A 216 14.25 -11.40 11.35
N ILE A 217 13.76 -11.03 10.18
CA ILE A 217 13.64 -9.63 9.76
C ILE A 217 12.24 -9.16 10.14
N GLN A 218 12.17 -8.32 11.18
CA GLN A 218 10.90 -7.70 11.59
C GLN A 218 10.47 -6.62 10.58
N PRO A 219 9.17 -6.32 10.48
CA PRO A 219 8.70 -5.11 9.82
C PRO A 219 9.33 -3.88 10.48
N MET A 220 9.99 -3.06 9.68
CA MET A 220 10.57 -1.79 10.12
C MET A 220 9.49 -0.70 10.06
N PRO A 221 9.58 0.34 10.91
CA PRO A 221 8.70 1.50 10.85
C PRO A 221 9.04 2.39 9.65
N LEU A 222 8.84 1.86 8.44
CA LEU A 222 9.01 2.59 7.18
C LEU A 222 7.72 3.37 6.90
N GLY A 223 7.88 4.67 6.70
CA GLY A 223 6.81 5.55 6.23
C GLY A 223 6.97 5.86 4.74
N PHE A 224 5.86 6.19 4.09
CA PHE A 224 5.88 6.79 2.77
C PHE A 224 5.85 8.31 2.85
N ASP A 225 6.49 8.97 1.88
CA ASP A 225 6.21 10.38 1.63
C ASP A 225 4.81 10.51 1.03
N TRP A 226 3.89 10.99 1.86
CA TRP A 226 2.48 11.04 1.53
C TRP A 226 2.14 11.96 0.36
N THR A 227 3.01 12.92 0.02
CA THR A 227 2.83 13.68 -1.21
C THR A 227 2.95 12.82 -2.44
N TYR A 228 4.06 12.08 -2.50
CA TYR A 228 4.29 11.19 -3.61
C TYR A 228 3.17 10.16 -3.66
N MET A 229 2.67 9.69 -2.50
CA MET A 229 1.53 8.78 -2.45
C MET A 229 0.25 9.39 -3.02
N GLU A 230 -0.11 10.63 -2.66
CA GLU A 230 -1.29 11.30 -3.23
C GLU A 230 -1.17 11.45 -4.75
N LEU A 231 0.02 11.82 -5.22
CA LEU A 231 0.29 11.99 -6.65
C LEU A 231 0.36 10.65 -7.40
N TYR A 232 0.94 9.61 -6.82
CA TYR A 232 0.98 8.27 -7.41
C TYR A 232 -0.41 7.65 -7.47
N ARG A 233 -1.22 7.86 -6.43
CA ARG A 233 -2.63 7.44 -6.42
C ARG A 233 -3.39 7.99 -7.63
N TYR A 234 -3.08 9.20 -8.09
CA TYR A 234 -3.69 9.77 -9.30
C TYR A 234 -3.55 8.83 -10.48
N PHE A 235 -2.31 8.46 -10.78
CA PHE A 235 -1.96 7.62 -11.90
C PHE A 235 -2.41 6.16 -11.72
N LEU A 236 -2.44 5.68 -10.47
CA LEU A 236 -2.79 4.30 -10.13
C LEU A 236 -4.29 4.05 -9.98
N SER A 237 -5.09 5.09 -9.72
CA SER A 237 -6.54 4.97 -9.50
C SER A 237 -7.37 5.42 -10.70
N ASP A 238 -6.89 6.39 -11.50
CA ASP A 238 -7.58 6.91 -12.69
C ASP A 238 -7.36 6.01 -13.92
N LEU A 239 -7.71 4.74 -13.77
CA LEU A 239 -7.60 3.74 -14.82
C LEU A 239 -8.94 3.51 -15.49
N GLU A 240 -9.00 3.75 -16.79
CA GLU A 240 -10.16 3.50 -17.64
C GLU A 240 -10.10 2.13 -18.28
N SER A 241 -11.27 1.52 -18.50
CA SER A 241 -11.37 0.30 -19.29
C SER A 241 -11.17 0.62 -20.77
N LYS A 242 -10.14 0.04 -21.40
CA LYS A 242 -9.89 0.12 -22.85
C LYS A 242 -9.68 -1.27 -23.43
N ILE A 243 -10.05 -1.44 -24.68
CA ILE A 243 -9.67 -2.62 -25.46
C ILE A 243 -8.30 -2.32 -26.07
N ILE A 244 -7.31 -3.15 -25.75
CA ILE A 244 -5.95 -3.05 -26.27
C ILE A 244 -5.76 -4.15 -27.31
N VAL A 245 -5.29 -3.77 -28.48
CA VAL A 245 -4.91 -4.70 -29.56
C VAL A 245 -3.42 -5.00 -29.41
N ARG A 246 -3.07 -6.28 -29.26
CA ARG A 246 -1.69 -6.73 -29.11
C ARG A 246 -1.04 -6.95 -30.48
N LYS A 247 0.30 -7.12 -30.48
CA LYS A 247 1.10 -7.37 -31.70
C LYS A 247 0.63 -8.60 -32.49
N ASP A 248 0.09 -9.61 -31.82
CA ASP A 248 -0.46 -10.83 -32.42
C ASP A 248 -1.91 -10.67 -32.93
N GLY A 249 -2.48 -9.46 -32.87
CA GLY A 249 -3.85 -9.17 -33.25
C GLY A 249 -4.90 -9.52 -32.19
N SER A 250 -4.49 -10.15 -31.07
CA SER A 250 -5.41 -10.45 -29.97
C SER A 250 -5.90 -9.18 -29.29
N GLN A 251 -7.12 -9.23 -28.76
CA GLN A 251 -7.73 -8.11 -28.05
C GLN A 251 -7.88 -8.46 -26.57
N THR A 252 -7.42 -7.56 -25.71
CA THR A 252 -7.56 -7.68 -24.26
C THR A 252 -8.20 -6.44 -23.67
N LYS A 253 -9.20 -6.63 -22.80
CA LYS A 253 -9.78 -5.53 -22.02
C LYS A 253 -8.89 -5.25 -20.82
N GLU A 254 -8.32 -4.05 -20.78
CA GLU A 254 -7.34 -3.64 -19.78
C GLU A 254 -7.81 -2.37 -19.05
N ARG A 255 -7.36 -2.19 -17.80
CA ARG A 255 -7.51 -0.93 -17.08
C ARG A 255 -6.24 -0.10 -17.25
N VAL A 256 -6.37 1.03 -17.93
CA VAL A 256 -5.21 1.82 -18.37
C VAL A 256 -5.31 3.29 -18.01
N PHE A 257 -4.17 3.89 -17.73
CA PHE A 257 -3.94 5.31 -17.70
C PHE A 257 -3.52 5.77 -19.09
N ASP A 258 -4.15 6.83 -19.62
CA ASP A 258 -3.80 7.41 -20.91
C ASP A 258 -2.93 8.65 -20.71
N LEU A 259 -1.65 8.54 -21.07
CA LEU A 259 -0.67 9.61 -20.90
C LEU A 259 -1.05 10.88 -21.69
N ASN A 260 -1.84 10.76 -22.77
CA ASN A 260 -2.26 11.91 -23.57
C ASN A 260 -3.28 12.80 -22.84
N LYS A 261 -3.95 12.30 -21.80
CA LYS A 261 -4.83 13.13 -20.95
C LYS A 261 -4.07 14.16 -20.14
N LEU A 262 -2.77 13.94 -19.93
CA LEU A 262 -1.93 14.95 -19.32
C LEU A 262 -1.64 16.03 -20.36
N ALA A 263 -2.26 17.21 -20.22
CA ALA A 263 -1.89 18.35 -21.03
C ALA A 263 -0.48 18.88 -20.66
N ASP A 264 -0.06 18.65 -19.42
CA ASP A 264 1.15 19.22 -18.83
C ASP A 264 2.41 18.37 -19.11
N THR A 265 3.41 18.98 -19.75
CA THR A 265 4.69 18.33 -20.10
C THR A 265 5.52 17.95 -18.87
N LYS A 266 5.50 18.73 -17.79
CA LYS A 266 6.24 18.41 -16.56
C LYS A 266 5.57 17.25 -15.81
N LEU A 267 4.25 17.18 -15.80
CA LEU A 267 3.53 16.04 -15.22
C LEU A 267 3.75 14.76 -16.04
N LYS A 268 3.81 14.86 -17.37
CA LYS A 268 4.25 13.76 -18.25
C LYS A 268 5.67 13.31 -17.89
N ASN A 269 6.61 14.24 -17.76
CA ASN A 269 7.99 13.92 -17.41
C ASN A 269 8.09 13.30 -16.01
N PHE A 270 7.32 13.80 -15.05
CA PHE A 270 7.19 13.20 -13.73
C PHE A 270 6.67 11.77 -13.83
N PHE A 271 5.57 11.55 -14.56
CA PHE A 271 5.01 10.22 -14.76
C PHE A 271 6.05 9.27 -15.36
N LEU A 272 6.75 9.68 -16.41
CA LEU A 272 7.76 8.85 -17.06
C LEU A 272 8.92 8.51 -16.13
N LYS A 273 9.37 9.46 -15.31
CA LYS A 273 10.49 9.29 -14.37
C LYS A 273 10.12 8.53 -13.09
N GLU A 274 8.94 8.77 -12.54
CA GLU A 274 8.58 8.31 -11.20
C GLU A 274 7.60 7.14 -11.24
N MET A 275 6.73 7.06 -12.26
CA MET A 275 5.78 5.95 -12.39
C MET A 275 6.31 4.87 -13.33
N TYR A 276 6.79 5.24 -14.51
CA TYR A 276 7.24 4.28 -15.50
C TYR A 276 8.66 3.75 -15.21
N SER A 277 9.68 4.60 -15.07
CA SER A 277 11.05 4.10 -14.89
C SER A 277 11.32 3.43 -13.53
N ILE A 278 10.57 3.77 -12.48
CA ILE A 278 10.61 3.03 -11.21
C ILE A 278 9.90 1.66 -11.34
N GLY A 279 9.04 1.50 -12.34
CA GLY A 279 8.33 0.26 -12.62
C GLY A 279 7.00 0.12 -11.88
N PHE A 280 6.35 1.23 -11.50
CA PHE A 280 4.96 1.21 -10.98
C PHE A 280 3.91 1.12 -12.09
N MET A 281 4.27 1.52 -13.32
CA MET A 281 3.40 1.44 -14.49
C MET A 281 4.13 0.70 -15.63
N GLU A 282 3.39 -0.09 -16.40
CA GLU A 282 3.86 -0.81 -17.59
C GLU A 282 3.24 -0.20 -18.84
N HIS A 283 4.07 0.07 -19.85
CA HIS A 283 3.66 0.68 -21.12
C HIS A 283 3.13 -0.37 -22.11
N PHE A 284 2.03 -0.07 -22.78
CA PHE A 284 1.62 -0.82 -23.97
C PHE A 284 2.28 -0.24 -25.22
N GLU A 285 3.15 -1.03 -25.83
CA GLU A 285 3.90 -0.65 -27.04
C GLU A 285 2.99 -0.02 -28.12
N ASN A 286 3.48 1.03 -28.77
CA ASN A 286 2.78 1.78 -29.83
C ASN A 286 1.47 2.46 -29.40
N THR A 287 1.22 2.62 -28.10
CA THR A 287 0.04 3.35 -27.58
C THR A 287 0.46 4.44 -26.59
N SER A 288 -0.46 5.30 -26.18
CA SER A 288 -0.27 6.20 -25.03
C SER A 288 -0.68 5.57 -23.70
N TYR A 289 -1.02 4.28 -23.70
CA TYR A 289 -1.64 3.60 -22.57
C TYR A 289 -0.63 2.91 -21.67
N TYR A 290 -0.87 3.02 -20.37
CA TYR A 290 -0.08 2.38 -19.33
C TYR A 290 -1.01 1.63 -18.38
N LYS A 291 -0.67 0.40 -18.00
CA LYS A 291 -1.36 -0.31 -16.91
C LYS A 291 -0.54 -0.24 -15.62
N SER A 292 -1.20 -0.39 -14.48
CA SER A 292 -0.48 -0.55 -13.22
C SER A 292 0.32 -1.85 -13.22
N SER A 293 1.61 -1.77 -12.89
CA SER A 293 2.46 -2.95 -12.71
C SER A 293 2.08 -3.69 -11.43
N PHE A 294 2.74 -4.82 -11.18
CA PHE A 294 2.63 -5.48 -9.89
C PHE A 294 3.00 -4.53 -8.71
N LEU A 295 4.12 -3.82 -8.77
CA LEU A 295 4.55 -2.90 -7.70
C LEU A 295 3.59 -1.72 -7.57
N GLY A 296 3.08 -1.19 -8.69
CA GLY A 296 2.09 -0.12 -8.67
C GLY A 296 0.78 -0.54 -8.00
N ASN A 297 0.31 -1.77 -8.27
CA ASN A 297 -0.89 -2.30 -7.63
C ASN A 297 -0.69 -2.51 -6.12
N LEU A 298 0.46 -3.03 -5.71
CA LEU A 298 0.80 -3.21 -4.30
C LEU A 298 0.84 -1.86 -3.57
N LEU A 299 1.48 -0.86 -4.19
CA LEU A 299 1.54 0.49 -3.66
C LEU A 299 0.15 1.12 -3.56
N ASN A 300 -0.66 1.03 -4.62
CA ASN A 300 -2.02 1.57 -4.63
C ASN A 300 -2.88 0.98 -3.52
N ARG A 301 -2.81 -0.33 -3.29
CA ARG A 301 -3.53 -0.99 -2.18
C ARG A 301 -3.06 -0.47 -0.81
N HIS A 302 -1.75 -0.28 -0.62
CA HIS A 302 -1.22 0.30 0.60
C HIS A 302 -1.72 1.73 0.80
N ILE A 303 -1.69 2.55 -0.26
CA ILE A 303 -2.22 3.91 -0.24
C ILE A 303 -3.70 3.91 0.15
N GLU A 304 -4.55 3.13 -0.54
CA GLU A 304 -6.00 3.09 -0.25
C GLU A 304 -6.30 2.70 1.20
N LYS A 305 -5.54 1.75 1.78
CA LYS A 305 -5.71 1.32 3.18
C LYS A 305 -5.26 2.40 4.17
N SER A 306 -4.15 3.07 3.88
CA SER A 306 -3.51 4.01 4.80
C SER A 306 -3.98 5.47 4.59
N TYR A 307 -4.63 5.79 3.48
CA TYR A 307 -5.03 7.14 3.09
C TYR A 307 -6.02 7.81 4.07
N PRO A 308 -7.07 7.15 4.58
CA PRO A 308 -7.97 7.80 5.54
C PRO A 308 -7.23 8.28 6.79
N ILE A 309 -6.24 7.50 7.24
CA ILE A 309 -5.38 7.83 8.38
C ILE A 309 -4.47 9.02 8.00
N ALA A 310 -3.87 9.00 6.82
CA ALA A 310 -3.03 10.10 6.33
C ALA A 310 -3.82 11.41 6.17
N ALA A 311 -4.98 11.38 5.50
CA ALA A 311 -5.83 12.55 5.29
C ALA A 311 -6.26 13.18 6.62
N GLN A 312 -6.57 12.37 7.64
CA GLN A 312 -6.85 12.86 8.99
C GLN A 312 -5.60 13.44 9.67
N ASN A 313 -4.45 12.78 9.53
CA ASN A 313 -3.20 13.17 10.17
C ASN A 313 -2.57 14.44 9.56
N PHE A 314 -2.85 14.78 8.31
CA PHE A 314 -2.35 16.01 7.69
C PHE A 314 -3.40 17.12 7.61
N GLY A 315 -4.66 16.77 7.34
CA GLY A 315 -5.74 17.74 7.23
C GLY A 315 -6.07 18.43 8.55
N LEU A 316 -6.27 17.67 9.64
CA LEU A 316 -6.67 18.24 10.93
C LEU A 316 -5.61 19.18 11.54
N PRO A 317 -4.30 18.84 11.54
CA PRO A 317 -3.30 19.78 12.06
C PRO A 317 -3.20 21.05 11.23
N LEU A 318 -3.32 20.94 9.90
CA LEU A 318 -3.33 22.11 9.03
C LEU A 318 -4.55 22.99 9.28
N GLU A 319 -5.72 22.38 9.43
CA GLU A 319 -6.96 23.08 9.78
C GLU A 319 -6.79 23.87 11.08
N PHE A 320 -6.21 23.24 12.10
CA PHE A 320 -5.89 23.91 13.36
C PHE A 320 -4.91 25.08 13.19
N LEU A 321 -3.86 24.89 12.39
CA LEU A 321 -2.90 25.96 12.10
C LEU A 321 -3.60 27.15 11.41
N PHE A 322 -4.41 26.90 10.39
CA PHE A 322 -5.19 27.98 9.74
C PHE A 322 -6.17 28.65 10.71
N TYR A 323 -6.82 27.89 11.59
CA TYR A 323 -7.69 28.45 12.63
C TYR A 323 -6.93 29.42 13.54
N GLU A 324 -5.77 29.00 14.06
CA GLU A 324 -4.93 29.86 14.90
C GLU A 324 -4.47 31.11 14.15
N HIS A 325 -4.10 30.98 12.88
CA HIS A 325 -3.68 32.11 12.05
C HIS A 325 -4.81 33.13 11.92
N PHE A 326 -6.02 32.70 11.54
CA PHE A 326 -7.16 33.62 11.41
C PHE A 326 -7.58 34.27 12.75
N LEU A 327 -7.31 33.61 13.89
CA LEU A 327 -7.55 34.20 15.21
C LEU A 327 -6.49 35.25 15.60
N LYS A 328 -5.23 35.02 15.23
CA LYS A 328 -4.10 35.91 15.55
C LYS A 328 -4.02 37.11 14.60
N GLU A 329 -4.31 36.88 13.33
CA GLU A 329 -4.18 37.86 12.25
C GLU A 329 -5.51 37.97 11.50
N ALA A 330 -6.15 39.14 11.61
CA ALA A 330 -7.42 39.38 10.96
C ALA A 330 -7.24 39.44 9.44
N PHE A 331 -8.08 38.69 8.72
CA PHE A 331 -7.99 38.60 7.26
C PHE A 331 -8.53 39.87 6.61
N GLN A 332 -7.76 40.45 5.69
CA GLN A 332 -8.10 41.69 5.00
C GLN A 332 -8.65 41.39 3.61
N TRP A 333 -9.85 41.91 3.30
CA TRP A 333 -10.45 41.74 1.98
C TRP A 333 -11.36 42.90 1.60
N ASN A 334 -11.13 43.49 0.41
CA ASN A 334 -11.91 44.60 -0.13
C ASN A 334 -12.13 45.77 0.85
N GLY A 335 -11.09 46.11 1.62
CA GLY A 335 -11.12 47.20 2.61
C GLY A 335 -11.86 46.86 3.91
N PHE A 336 -12.29 45.61 4.11
CA PHE A 336 -12.89 45.14 5.36
C PHE A 336 -11.93 44.24 6.12
N THR A 337 -11.94 44.36 7.46
CA THR A 337 -11.24 43.45 8.37
C THR A 337 -12.18 42.34 8.83
N PHE A 338 -11.84 41.09 8.51
CA PHE A 338 -12.55 39.88 8.94
C PHE A 338 -11.80 39.27 10.14
N SER A 339 -12.32 39.51 11.34
CA SER A 339 -11.68 39.12 12.62
C SER A 339 -12.48 38.10 13.43
N GLU A 340 -13.73 37.82 13.03
CA GLU A 340 -14.56 36.82 13.68
C GLU A 340 -14.49 35.51 12.89
N VAL A 341 -13.94 34.47 13.53
CA VAL A 341 -13.66 33.18 12.90
C VAL A 341 -14.56 32.11 13.52
N LYS A 342 -15.31 31.39 12.68
CA LYS A 342 -15.98 30.15 13.05
C LYS A 342 -15.31 28.97 12.34
N HIS A 343 -15.29 27.82 13.00
CA HIS A 343 -14.60 26.61 12.56
C HIS A 343 -15.56 25.42 12.54
N ARG A 344 -15.58 24.66 11.44
CA ARG A 344 -16.45 23.50 11.18
C ARG A 344 -17.94 23.79 11.42
N GLU A 345 -18.44 24.84 10.78
CA GLU A 345 -19.86 25.17 10.86
C GLU A 345 -20.67 24.14 10.06
N LYS A 346 -21.69 23.55 10.71
CA LYS A 346 -22.55 22.54 10.11
C LYS A 346 -23.94 23.10 9.83
N PHE A 347 -24.42 22.89 8.62
CA PHE A 347 -25.73 23.31 8.15
C PHE A 347 -26.55 22.09 7.72
N SER A 348 -27.87 22.15 7.90
CA SER A 348 -28.79 21.12 7.42
C SER A 348 -29.51 21.62 6.18
N ILE A 349 -29.39 20.89 5.08
CA ILE A 349 -29.96 21.24 3.76
C ILE A 349 -30.61 19.99 3.19
N ASN A 350 -31.94 20.01 3.00
CA ASN A 350 -32.70 18.89 2.41
C ASN A 350 -32.33 17.52 3.00
N HIS A 351 -32.33 17.40 4.34
CA HIS A 351 -31.94 16.18 5.08
C HIS A 351 -30.48 15.72 4.91
N SER A 352 -29.62 16.54 4.31
CA SER A 352 -28.18 16.35 4.20
C SER A 352 -27.42 17.33 5.08
N HIS A 353 -26.20 16.95 5.49
CA HIS A 353 -25.30 17.81 6.26
C HIS A 353 -24.24 18.44 5.35
N CYS A 354 -24.18 19.77 5.39
CA CYS A 354 -23.17 20.58 4.75
C CYS A 354 -22.20 21.07 5.83
N GLU A 355 -20.90 20.91 5.61
CA GLU A 355 -19.86 21.45 6.49
C GLU A 355 -19.10 22.56 5.76
N ILE A 356 -18.70 23.59 6.50
CA ILE A 356 -17.78 24.62 6.06
C ILE A 356 -16.63 24.68 7.06
N ASP A 357 -15.39 24.50 6.59
CA ASP A 357 -14.22 24.43 7.45
C ASP A 357 -13.99 25.74 8.21
N PHE A 358 -14.04 26.88 7.51
CA PHE A 358 -13.96 28.20 8.15
C PHE A 358 -14.97 29.19 7.60
N MET A 359 -15.51 30.01 8.51
CA MET A 359 -16.26 31.19 8.14
C MET A 359 -15.66 32.41 8.83
N LEU A 360 -15.22 33.38 8.02
CA LEU A 360 -14.71 34.65 8.51
C LEU A 360 -15.78 35.72 8.32
N SER A 361 -15.99 36.51 9.36
CA SER A 361 -16.99 37.58 9.38
C SER A 361 -16.40 38.89 9.87
N THR A 362 -17.01 39.99 9.43
CA THR A 362 -16.61 41.34 9.80
C THR A 362 -17.71 42.01 10.63
N LYS A 363 -17.30 42.69 11.71
CA LYS A 363 -18.21 43.46 12.56
C LYS A 363 -18.84 44.64 11.82
N GLU A 364 -18.13 45.19 10.83
CA GLU A 364 -18.59 46.33 10.05
C GLU A 364 -19.80 46.00 9.18
N LYS A 365 -19.84 44.76 8.65
CA LYS A 365 -20.92 44.23 7.83
C LYS A 365 -21.12 42.74 8.12
N PRO A 366 -21.90 42.38 9.16
CA PRO A 366 -22.05 40.99 9.61
C PRO A 366 -22.60 40.03 8.54
N ARG A 367 -23.32 40.56 7.54
CA ARG A 367 -23.81 39.77 6.40
C ARG A 367 -22.73 39.42 5.39
N LYS A 368 -21.59 40.11 5.37
CA LYS A 368 -20.45 39.77 4.52
C LYS A 368 -19.66 38.64 5.16
N GLN A 369 -19.54 37.54 4.44
CA GLN A 369 -18.84 36.34 4.89
C GLN A 369 -17.76 35.93 3.90
N ILE A 370 -16.64 35.46 4.41
CA ILE A 370 -15.66 34.71 3.65
C ILE A 370 -15.82 33.25 4.08
N VAL A 371 -16.05 32.39 3.11
CA VAL A 371 -16.05 30.94 3.33
C VAL A 371 -14.68 30.42 2.96
N CYS A 372 -14.06 29.63 3.84
CA CYS A 372 -12.80 28.97 3.53
C CYS A 372 -12.96 27.46 3.62
N GLU A 373 -12.35 26.76 2.66
CA GLU A 373 -12.34 25.32 2.56
C GLU A 373 -10.88 24.86 2.45
N LEU A 374 -10.50 23.88 3.29
CA LEU A 374 -9.17 23.30 3.31
C LEU A 374 -9.21 21.91 2.67
N THR A 375 -8.43 21.70 1.62
CA THR A 375 -8.38 20.40 0.96
C THR A 375 -6.97 20.08 0.45
N SER A 376 -6.65 18.79 0.37
CA SER A 376 -5.37 18.38 -0.21
C SER A 376 -5.40 18.53 -1.72
N PHE A 377 -4.24 18.79 -2.31
CA PHE A 377 -4.09 18.75 -3.76
C PHE A 377 -4.58 17.40 -4.31
N GLY A 378 -4.23 16.28 -3.67
CA GLY A 378 -4.78 14.98 -4.04
C GLY A 378 -6.31 14.97 -4.20
N GLN A 379 -7.08 15.41 -3.21
CA GLN A 379 -8.54 15.28 -3.23
C GLN A 379 -9.25 16.02 -4.39
N LEU A 380 -8.72 17.16 -4.81
CA LEU A 380 -9.29 17.92 -5.92
C LEU A 380 -9.04 17.28 -7.28
N PHE A 381 -7.88 16.67 -7.44
CA PHE A 381 -7.39 16.21 -8.74
C PHE A 381 -7.45 14.67 -8.88
N VAL A 382 -7.58 13.94 -7.77
CA VAL A 382 -7.36 12.49 -7.66
C VAL A 382 -8.55 11.77 -7.01
N THR A 383 -9.06 10.76 -7.73
CA THR A 383 -10.10 9.76 -7.37
C THR A 383 -11.57 10.13 -7.57
N ASN A 384 -12.33 9.16 -8.11
CA ASN A 384 -13.78 9.22 -8.29
C ASN A 384 -14.58 9.32 -6.98
N HIS A 385 -14.08 8.83 -5.85
CA HIS A 385 -14.82 8.82 -4.58
C HIS A 385 -14.62 10.10 -3.76
N TYR A 386 -13.39 10.64 -3.67
CA TYR A 386 -13.14 11.87 -2.92
C TYR A 386 -13.46 13.13 -3.73
N GLN A 387 -13.27 13.12 -5.06
CA GLN A 387 -13.89 14.15 -5.89
C GLN A 387 -15.41 14.10 -5.76
N TYR A 388 -16.02 12.93 -5.57
CA TYR A 388 -17.45 12.84 -5.33
C TYR A 388 -17.84 13.48 -3.99
N GLU A 389 -17.17 13.17 -2.89
CA GLU A 389 -17.48 13.77 -1.58
C GLU A 389 -17.17 15.28 -1.54
N PHE A 390 -16.01 15.73 -2.04
CA PHE A 390 -15.71 17.16 -2.17
C PHE A 390 -16.73 17.87 -3.06
N LYS A 391 -17.06 17.30 -4.23
CA LYS A 391 -18.07 17.88 -5.14
C LYS A 391 -19.46 17.85 -4.53
N LYS A 392 -19.79 16.86 -3.71
CA LYS A 392 -21.05 16.76 -2.98
C LYS A 392 -21.13 17.84 -1.89
N GLN A 393 -20.07 18.02 -1.09
CA GLN A 393 -19.97 19.14 -0.14
C GLN A 393 -20.06 20.49 -0.87
N LEU A 394 -19.28 20.69 -1.92
CA LEU A 394 -19.33 21.92 -2.73
C LEU A 394 -20.71 22.20 -3.31
N LYS A 395 -21.44 21.17 -3.76
CA LYS A 395 -22.83 21.33 -4.24
C LYS A 395 -23.79 21.72 -3.12
N LEU A 396 -23.66 21.11 -1.94
CA LEU A 396 -24.45 21.45 -0.77
C LEU A 396 -24.16 22.89 -0.31
N GLN A 397 -22.89 23.30 -0.31
CA GLN A 397 -22.48 24.68 -0.02
C GLN A 397 -23.05 25.66 -1.06
N VAL A 398 -22.98 25.35 -2.36
CA VAL A 398 -23.60 26.15 -3.42
C VAL A 398 -25.11 26.29 -3.21
N GLU A 399 -25.80 25.23 -2.77
CA GLU A 399 -27.22 25.27 -2.44
C GLU A 399 -27.51 26.13 -1.20
N LEU A 400 -26.67 26.03 -0.16
CA LEU A 400 -26.71 26.89 1.02
C LEU A 400 -26.63 28.38 0.65
N PHE A 401 -25.72 28.72 -0.26
CA PHE A 401 -25.55 30.10 -0.72
C PHE A 401 -26.75 30.59 -1.54
N LYS A 402 -27.34 29.72 -2.38
CA LYS A 402 -28.53 30.04 -3.18
C LYS A 402 -29.79 30.27 -2.35
N THR A 403 -29.96 29.51 -1.27
CA THR A 403 -31.09 29.71 -0.34
C THR A 403 -31.01 31.01 0.45
N LYS A 404 -29.95 31.83 0.22
CA LYS A 404 -29.67 33.13 0.85
C LYS A 404 -29.52 33.07 2.37
N GLN A 405 -29.29 31.89 2.93
CA GLN A 405 -28.95 31.75 4.36
C GLN A 405 -27.58 32.37 4.67
N LEU A 406 -26.69 32.44 3.66
CA LEU A 406 -25.34 32.98 3.75
C LEU A 406 -25.02 33.86 2.53
N GLN A 407 -24.55 35.07 2.77
CA GLN A 407 -24.03 35.97 1.74
C GLN A 407 -22.50 35.91 1.73
N VAL A 408 -21.96 35.23 0.73
CA VAL A 408 -20.53 34.96 0.61
C VAL A 408 -19.89 35.93 -0.38
N ASP A 409 -18.98 36.77 0.10
CA ASP A 409 -18.22 37.74 -0.71
C ASP A 409 -16.99 37.10 -1.37
N LEU A 410 -16.36 36.14 -0.68
CA LEU A 410 -15.18 35.43 -1.16
C LEU A 410 -15.26 33.96 -0.75
N TYR A 411 -14.97 33.07 -1.70
CA TYR A 411 -14.65 31.68 -1.41
C TYR A 411 -13.11 31.52 -1.43
N LEU A 412 -12.52 31.16 -0.30
CA LEU A 412 -11.09 30.98 -0.13
C LEU A 412 -10.76 29.48 -0.10
N LEU A 413 -10.10 28.98 -1.12
CA LEU A 413 -9.68 27.58 -1.15
C LEU A 413 -8.22 27.47 -0.68
N LEU A 414 -8.03 26.83 0.46
CA LEU A 414 -6.73 26.56 1.06
C LEU A 414 -6.25 25.19 0.57
N LEU A 415 -5.23 25.17 -0.27
CA LEU A 415 -4.66 23.95 -0.82
C LEU A 415 -3.36 23.60 -0.12
N TYR A 416 -3.25 22.36 0.31
CA TYR A 416 -2.00 21.84 0.83
C TYR A 416 -1.51 20.65 0.03
N GLY A 417 -0.19 20.55 -0.07
CA GLY A 417 0.56 19.42 -0.59
C GLY A 417 2.00 19.56 -0.14
N PHE A 418 2.81 18.51 -0.16
CA PHE A 418 4.25 18.69 0.05
C PHE A 418 4.85 18.90 -1.33
N LYS A 419 5.59 20.01 -1.54
CA LYS A 419 6.25 20.28 -2.82
C LYS A 419 5.26 20.31 -3.99
N MET A 420 4.28 21.21 -3.92
CA MET A 420 3.46 21.53 -5.08
C MET A 420 4.42 21.89 -6.22
N SER A 421 4.38 21.16 -7.34
CA SER A 421 5.13 21.59 -8.50
C SER A 421 4.67 23.02 -8.79
N ASN A 422 5.59 23.90 -9.24
CA ASN A 422 5.25 25.26 -9.68
C ASN A 422 4.29 25.28 -10.90
N ASP A 423 3.60 24.17 -11.20
CA ASP A 423 2.76 23.95 -12.37
C ASP A 423 1.31 24.29 -12.07
N TRP A 424 1.10 25.60 -11.97
CA TRP A 424 -0.21 26.23 -11.90
C TRP A 424 -1.21 25.74 -12.94
N ASN A 425 -0.75 25.25 -14.09
CA ASN A 425 -1.62 24.75 -15.15
C ASN A 425 -2.47 23.54 -14.72
N ILE A 426 -1.89 22.64 -13.91
CA ILE A 426 -2.62 21.47 -13.39
C ILE A 426 -3.65 21.94 -12.36
N ILE A 427 -3.22 22.82 -11.45
CA ILE A 427 -4.09 23.42 -10.43
C ILE A 427 -5.27 24.11 -11.13
N GLU A 428 -5.00 24.91 -12.15
CA GLU A 428 -5.98 25.71 -12.88
C GLU A 428 -7.12 24.87 -13.49
N GLN A 429 -6.85 23.68 -14.03
CA GLN A 429 -7.89 22.82 -14.61
C GLN A 429 -8.90 22.31 -13.59
N GLY A 430 -8.45 21.86 -12.42
CA GLY A 430 -9.36 21.45 -11.34
C GLY A 430 -10.06 22.66 -10.73
N MET A 431 -9.38 23.79 -10.65
CA MET A 431 -9.97 25.05 -10.18
C MET A 431 -11.06 25.55 -11.09
N GLN A 432 -10.94 25.40 -12.41
CA GLN A 432 -12.02 25.71 -13.34
C GLN A 432 -13.29 24.91 -13.04
N LYS A 433 -13.18 23.65 -12.57
CA LYS A 433 -14.33 22.84 -12.16
C LYS A 433 -14.97 23.39 -10.88
N VAL A 434 -14.18 23.70 -9.86
CA VAL A 434 -14.65 24.32 -8.60
C VAL A 434 -15.33 25.65 -8.90
N TRP A 435 -14.66 26.51 -9.66
CA TRP A 435 -15.13 27.81 -10.08
C TRP A 435 -16.46 27.75 -10.85
N LYS A 436 -16.59 26.78 -11.78
CA LYS A 436 -17.84 26.57 -12.53
C LYS A 436 -19.01 26.24 -11.61
N GLU A 437 -18.80 25.49 -10.54
CA GLU A 437 -19.85 25.20 -9.56
C GLU A 437 -20.17 26.43 -8.69
N LEU A 438 -19.15 27.12 -8.16
CA LEU A 438 -19.32 28.35 -7.35
C LEU A 438 -20.05 29.46 -8.12
N LYS A 439 -19.77 29.62 -9.41
CA LYS A 439 -20.48 30.56 -10.30
C LYS A 439 -22.00 30.32 -10.31
N LYS A 440 -22.46 29.07 -10.20
CA LYS A 440 -23.89 28.77 -10.16
C LYS A 440 -24.57 29.36 -8.93
N ALA A 441 -23.85 29.57 -7.83
CA ALA A 441 -24.33 30.23 -6.61
C ALA A 441 -24.21 31.76 -6.63
N GLY A 442 -23.69 32.35 -7.71
CA GLY A 442 -23.47 33.80 -7.77
C GLY A 442 -22.24 34.28 -6.98
N ILE A 443 -21.34 33.36 -6.58
CA ILE A 443 -20.07 33.70 -5.94
C ILE A 443 -19.19 34.44 -6.94
N GLN A 444 -18.68 35.60 -6.52
CA GLN A 444 -18.02 36.54 -7.41
C GLN A 444 -16.50 36.40 -7.43
N THR A 445 -15.92 35.73 -6.44
CA THR A 445 -14.47 35.59 -6.32
C THR A 445 -14.08 34.28 -5.66
N LEU A 446 -13.09 33.62 -6.25
CA LEU A 446 -12.39 32.47 -5.70
C LEU A 446 -10.91 32.85 -5.53
N LYS A 447 -10.39 32.81 -4.30
CA LYS A 447 -8.95 32.99 -4.04
C LYS A 447 -8.35 31.66 -3.62
N ILE A 448 -7.11 31.41 -4.04
CA ILE A 448 -6.38 30.20 -3.70
C ILE A 448 -5.12 30.56 -2.94
N MET A 449 -4.96 29.94 -1.78
CA MET A 449 -3.69 29.94 -1.05
C MET A 449 -3.12 28.55 -1.10
N THR A 450 -1.82 28.45 -1.27
CA THR A 450 -1.16 27.15 -1.15
C THR A 450 -0.04 27.18 -0.14
N THR A 451 0.21 26.02 0.47
CA THR A 451 1.36 25.81 1.35
C THR A 451 2.07 24.53 0.95
N ASP A 452 3.40 24.62 0.88
CA ASP A 452 4.26 23.45 0.87
C ASP A 452 4.41 22.96 2.30
N LEU A 453 4.08 21.70 2.59
CA LEU A 453 4.37 21.10 3.89
C LEU A 453 5.87 20.73 3.96
N PRO A 454 6.62 21.14 5.00
CA PRO A 454 8.01 20.74 5.16
C PRO A 454 8.11 19.27 5.60
N ILE A 455 8.67 18.42 4.72
CA ILE A 455 8.83 16.97 4.87
C ILE A 455 9.46 16.57 6.22
N SER A 456 10.35 17.40 6.78
CA SER A 456 11.13 17.08 7.98
C SER A 456 10.42 17.35 9.31
N GLN A 457 9.42 18.24 9.37
CA GLN A 457 8.86 18.71 10.64
C GLN A 457 7.63 17.92 11.09
N VAL A 458 6.85 17.37 10.16
CA VAL A 458 5.65 16.56 10.49
C VAL A 458 6.01 15.10 10.76
N ALA A 459 6.99 14.56 10.02
CA ALA A 459 7.39 13.14 10.08
C ALA A 459 8.11 12.74 11.38
N GLN A 460 8.64 13.68 12.16
CA GLN A 460 9.33 13.36 13.42
C GLN A 460 8.39 13.00 14.58
N SER A 461 7.08 13.15 14.40
CA SER A 461 6.10 12.87 15.44
C SER A 461 5.41 11.53 15.21
N ASN A 462 6.12 10.43 15.49
CA ASN A 462 5.61 9.05 15.41
C ASN A 462 4.46 8.70 16.40
N ASN A 463 3.79 9.70 16.97
CA ASN A 463 2.77 9.53 18.00
C ASN A 463 1.39 9.91 17.44
N THR A 464 0.75 8.92 16.82
CA THR A 464 -0.55 8.94 16.13
C THR A 464 -1.74 9.41 16.99
N ASN A 465 -1.60 9.46 18.32
CA ASN A 465 -2.67 9.84 19.24
C ASN A 465 -2.46 11.18 19.96
N VAL A 466 -1.29 11.81 19.83
CA VAL A 466 -1.00 13.02 20.61
C VAL A 466 -1.67 14.25 19.99
N TYR A 467 -1.67 14.39 18.66
CA TYR A 467 -2.25 15.57 18.00
C TYR A 467 -3.78 15.57 18.02
N SER A 468 -4.43 14.41 17.83
CA SER A 468 -5.88 14.28 17.94
C SER A 468 -6.38 14.45 19.38
N ALA A 469 -5.61 13.98 20.38
CA ALA A 469 -5.91 14.23 21.79
C ALA A 469 -5.69 15.69 22.19
N ILE A 470 -4.64 16.34 21.67
CA ILE A 470 -4.43 17.79 21.83
C ILE A 470 -5.57 18.58 21.17
N TYR A 471 -6.02 18.16 19.98
CA TYR A 471 -7.15 18.76 19.27
C TYR A 471 -8.45 18.65 20.09
N GLN A 472 -8.83 17.45 20.53
CA GLN A 472 -10.05 17.26 21.33
C GLN A 472 -10.01 18.01 22.66
N LYS A 473 -8.84 18.06 23.32
CA LYS A 473 -8.67 18.67 24.64
C LYS A 473 -8.54 20.21 24.58
N LYS A 474 -8.03 20.79 23.49
CA LYS A 474 -7.88 22.25 23.31
C LYS A 474 -9.11 22.92 22.70
N VAL A 475 -9.83 22.26 21.77
CA VAL A 475 -11.08 22.81 21.20
C VAL A 475 -12.19 22.91 22.26
N THR A 476 -12.16 22.05 23.30
CA THR A 476 -13.09 22.12 24.43
C THR A 476 -12.71 23.14 25.51
N GLN A 477 -11.47 23.66 25.53
CA GLN A 477 -11.01 24.58 26.56
C GLN A 477 -10.67 25.95 25.94
N ASN A 478 -11.65 26.85 26.02
CA ASN A 478 -11.52 28.22 25.55
C ASN A 478 -10.73 29.06 26.58
N LYS A 479 -9.72 29.79 26.09
CA LYS A 479 -8.95 30.89 26.70
C LYS A 479 -7.81 30.54 27.69
N ASP A 480 -6.66 31.18 27.44
CA ASP A 480 -5.55 31.47 28.34
C ASP A 480 -4.54 30.37 28.70
N LEU A 481 -3.61 30.03 27.78
CA LEU A 481 -2.37 29.31 28.15
C LEU A 481 -1.09 29.68 27.35
N TRP A 482 -1.06 30.73 26.52
CA TRP A 482 0.11 31.06 25.69
C TRP A 482 0.91 32.31 26.11
N THR A 483 0.83 32.73 27.37
CA THR A 483 1.82 33.68 27.92
C THR A 483 2.93 32.90 28.60
N ASN A 484 3.88 32.40 27.82
CA ASN A 484 5.31 32.51 28.17
C ASN A 484 6.20 32.08 27.00
N HIS A 485 7.13 32.98 26.67
CA HIS A 485 8.18 32.85 25.69
C HIS A 485 9.03 31.57 25.87
N GLN A 486 9.15 30.77 24.81
CA GLN A 486 10.46 30.29 24.35
C GLN A 486 10.48 30.30 22.82
N GLN A 487 11.60 30.79 22.27
CA GLN A 487 11.96 30.68 20.86
C GLN A 487 12.13 29.20 20.53
N ASP A 488 11.06 28.58 20.05
CA ASP A 488 11.10 27.19 19.65
C ASP A 488 11.66 27.05 18.23
N THR A 489 12.68 26.21 18.10
CA THR A 489 13.39 25.76 16.90
C THR A 489 12.52 25.06 15.84
N TYR A 490 11.19 25.11 15.98
CA TYR A 490 10.22 24.61 15.02
C TYR A 490 9.87 25.76 14.07
N GLY A 491 10.49 25.78 12.89
CA GLY A 491 10.25 26.80 11.87
C GLY A 491 8.76 27.02 11.65
N ASN A 492 8.32 28.27 11.68
CA ASN A 492 6.93 28.66 11.57
C ASN A 492 6.31 28.08 10.27
N PRO A 493 5.35 27.13 10.34
CA PRO A 493 4.72 26.55 9.14
C PRO A 493 3.99 27.59 8.29
N PHE A 494 3.65 28.76 8.86
CA PHE A 494 3.02 29.88 8.16
C PHE A 494 3.98 30.66 7.24
N LEU A 495 5.31 30.52 7.40
CA LEU A 495 6.30 31.11 6.47
C LEU A 495 6.31 30.44 5.09
N LEU A 496 5.53 29.37 4.91
CA LEU A 496 5.43 28.61 3.65
C LEU A 496 4.14 28.89 2.89
N LEU A 497 3.22 29.69 3.45
CA LEU A 497 2.02 30.15 2.76
C LEU A 497 2.39 31.12 1.65
N LYS A 498 1.92 30.82 0.44
CA LYS A 498 2.13 31.66 -0.74
C LYS A 498 0.77 31.93 -1.37
N ASP A 499 0.50 33.21 -1.60
CA ASP A 499 -0.65 33.67 -2.38
C ASP A 499 -0.29 33.56 -3.87
N TYR A 500 -1.10 32.86 -4.65
CA TYR A 500 -0.71 32.54 -6.03
C TYR A 500 -1.67 33.02 -7.11
N LYS A 501 -3.01 32.93 -6.94
CA LYS A 501 -3.99 33.46 -7.93
C LYS A 501 -5.34 33.81 -7.29
N THR A 502 -6.00 34.84 -7.82
CA THR A 502 -7.38 35.23 -7.49
C THR A 502 -8.23 35.22 -8.76
N PHE A 503 -9.28 34.41 -8.82
CA PHE A 503 -10.23 34.37 -9.93
C PHE A 503 -11.43 35.28 -9.61
N SER A 504 -11.66 36.32 -10.40
CA SER A 504 -12.76 37.28 -10.19
C SER A 504 -13.73 37.34 -11.39
N ILE A 505 -14.95 37.85 -11.19
CA ILE A 505 -15.94 38.07 -12.27
C ILE A 505 -15.38 38.92 -13.44
N LYS A 506 -14.37 39.75 -13.20
CA LYS A 506 -13.78 40.61 -14.25
C LYS A 506 -12.74 39.90 -15.13
N GLU A 507 -12.22 38.75 -14.72
CA GLU A 507 -11.35 37.94 -15.56
C GLU A 507 -12.21 37.09 -16.50
N THR A 508 -12.79 37.78 -17.48
CA THR A 508 -13.30 37.17 -18.70
C THR A 508 -12.09 36.58 -19.42
N ILE A 509 -11.93 35.26 -19.33
CA ILE A 509 -11.18 34.50 -20.33
C ILE A 509 -11.86 34.82 -21.66
N ASN A 510 -11.20 35.62 -22.52
CA ASN A 510 -11.57 35.69 -23.92
C ASN A 510 -11.50 34.26 -24.45
N VAL A 511 -12.64 33.77 -24.94
CA VAL A 511 -12.74 32.48 -25.65
C VAL A 511 -11.89 32.53 -26.90
#